data_AF-A0A8T7C083-F1
#
_entry.id   AF-A0A8T7C083-F1
#
_cell.length_a   1.000
_cell.length_b   1.000
_cell.length_c   1.000
_cell.angle_alpha   90.00
_cell.angle_beta   90.00
_cell.angle_gamma   90.00
#
_symmetry.space_group_name_H-M   'P 1'
#
loop_
_entity.id
_entity.type
_entity.pdbx_description
1 polymer ?
#
loop_
_entity_poly.entity_id
_entity_poly.type
_entity_poly.pdbx_seq_one_letter_code
_entity_poly.pdbx_strand_id
1 'polypeptide(L)'
;VFSNDGESSFETAFANQGLKPDVVFTARDADVIKTYVRMGMGVGVVASMAHEQEEEELVSIDARTLFPRCLTWIGFRRDAVLRDYMFEFLQLFAPHLTPEIIRSAHEAPDQTHVERLVKNLHIPFRSRTTTG
;
A
#
# COMPACT_ATOMS: atom_id res chain seq x y z
N VAL A 1 3.03 -1.79 15.73
CA VAL A 1 1.66 -2.17 15.30
C VAL A 1 0.98 -0.88 14.93
N PHE A 2 0.81 -0.62 13.62
CA PHE A 2 0.09 0.56 13.15
C PHE A 2 -1.42 0.24 13.24
N SER A 3 -2.14 1.18 13.84
CA SER A 3 -3.56 1.27 14.21
C SER A 3 -4.51 0.16 13.76
N ASN A 4 -5.19 -0.45 14.73
CA ASN A 4 -6.20 -1.50 14.55
C ASN A 4 -7.66 -0.95 14.53
N ASP A 5 -7.83 0.38 14.47
CA ASP A 5 -9.13 1.07 14.64
C ASP A 5 -9.57 1.89 13.41
N GLY A 6 -8.97 1.65 12.25
CA GLY A 6 -9.44 2.23 10.98
C GLY A 6 -10.21 1.19 10.19
N GLU A 7 -11.46 1.48 9.79
CA GLU A 7 -12.15 0.69 8.77
C GLU A 7 -11.23 0.50 7.56
N SER A 8 -11.19 -0.72 7.03
CA SER A 8 -10.36 -1.00 5.86
C SER A 8 -10.87 -0.18 4.66
N SER A 9 -9.95 0.29 3.81
CA SER A 9 -10.29 0.98 2.57
C SER A 9 -11.23 0.16 1.67
N PHE A 10 -11.16 -1.17 1.79
CA PHE A 10 -12.06 -2.12 1.16
C PHE A 10 -13.50 -1.99 1.69
N GLU A 11 -13.71 -2.13 3.00
CA GLU A 11 -15.05 -2.04 3.60
C GLU A 11 -15.68 -0.67 3.38
N THR A 12 -14.91 0.41 3.55
CA THR A 12 -15.39 1.78 3.29
C THR A 12 -15.83 1.95 1.83
N ALA A 13 -15.12 1.35 0.86
CA ALA A 13 -15.50 1.44 -0.55
C ALA A 13 -16.86 0.78 -0.83
N PHE A 14 -17.14 -0.38 -0.23
CA PHE A 14 -18.46 -1.03 -0.33
C PHE A 14 -19.55 -0.24 0.41
N ALA A 15 -19.26 0.21 1.63
CA ALA A 15 -20.20 0.99 2.44
C ALA A 15 -20.63 2.30 1.76
N ASN A 16 -19.70 2.98 1.07
CA ASN A 16 -20.00 4.18 0.28
C ASN A 16 -20.98 3.93 -0.89
N GLN A 17 -21.13 2.68 -1.32
CA GLN A 17 -22.11 2.27 -2.33
C GLN A 17 -23.36 1.64 -1.70
N GLY A 18 -23.50 1.65 -0.38
CA GLY A 18 -24.59 0.98 0.33
C GLY A 18 -24.56 -0.55 0.23
N LEU A 19 -23.39 -1.12 -0.09
CA LEU A 19 -23.18 -2.55 -0.24
C LEU A 19 -22.50 -3.14 0.99
N LYS A 20 -22.79 -4.41 1.27
CA LYS A 20 -22.06 -5.20 2.26
C LYS A 20 -21.35 -6.35 1.53
N PRO A 21 -20.01 -6.42 1.56
CA PRO A 21 -19.29 -7.52 0.92
C PRO A 21 -19.52 -8.82 1.70
N ASP A 22 -19.69 -9.93 0.99
CA ASP A 22 -19.70 -11.27 1.58
C ASP A 22 -18.27 -11.82 1.62
N VAL A 23 -17.56 -11.54 2.72
CA VAL A 23 -16.16 -11.91 2.90
C VAL A 23 -16.06 -13.29 3.53
N VAL A 24 -15.90 -14.31 2.68
CA VAL A 24 -15.81 -15.73 3.12
C VAL A 24 -14.41 -16.17 3.56
N PHE A 25 -13.37 -15.38 3.24
CA PHE A 25 -11.98 -15.69 3.59
C PHE A 25 -11.13 -14.41 3.71
N THR A 26 -10.25 -14.35 4.71
CA THR A 26 -9.26 -13.28 4.88
C THR A 26 -7.87 -13.88 5.08
N ALA A 27 -6.87 -13.30 4.43
CA ALA A 27 -5.47 -13.69 4.58
C ALA A 27 -4.56 -12.47 4.51
N ARG A 28 -3.37 -12.59 5.11
CA ARG A 28 -2.34 -11.55 5.12
C ARG A 28 -1.44 -11.56 3.90
N ASP A 29 -1.41 -12.70 3.20
CA ASP A 29 -0.53 -12.96 2.08
C ASP A 29 -1.35 -13.18 0.81
N ALA A 30 -0.96 -12.51 -0.27
CA ALA A 30 -1.61 -12.63 -1.56
C ALA A 30 -1.48 -14.05 -2.14
N ASP A 31 -0.41 -14.77 -1.87
CA ASP A 31 -0.24 -16.14 -2.38
C ASP A 31 -1.24 -17.12 -1.76
N VAL A 32 -1.60 -16.90 -0.48
CA VAL A 32 -2.68 -17.65 0.18
C VAL A 32 -4.03 -17.31 -0.47
N ILE A 33 -4.30 -16.03 -0.73
CA ILE A 33 -5.54 -15.60 -1.42
C ILE A 33 -5.63 -16.26 -2.80
N LYS A 34 -4.57 -16.19 -3.60
CA LYS A 34 -4.51 -16.77 -4.95
C LYS A 34 -4.73 -18.28 -4.95
N THR A 35 -4.18 -18.98 -3.95
CA THR A 35 -4.41 -20.42 -3.77
C THR A 35 -5.90 -20.75 -3.62
N TYR A 36 -6.63 -20.02 -2.77
CA TYR A 36 -8.06 -20.27 -2.57
C TYR A 36 -8.93 -19.82 -3.75
N VAL A 37 -8.52 -18.79 -4.49
CA VAL A 37 -9.17 -18.42 -5.76
C VAL A 37 -9.06 -19.56 -6.77
N ARG A 38 -7.87 -20.17 -6.94
CA ARG A 38 -7.67 -21.33 -7.82
C ARG A 38 -8.54 -22.53 -7.43
N MET A 39 -8.82 -22.69 -6.13
CA MET A 39 -9.71 -23.73 -5.62
C MET A 39 -11.20 -23.41 -5.80
N GLY A 40 -11.55 -22.29 -6.43
CA GLY A 40 -12.94 -21.91 -6.70
C GLY A 40 -13.68 -21.33 -5.50
N MET A 41 -12.97 -20.87 -4.46
CA MET A 41 -13.60 -20.30 -3.27
C MET A 41 -14.33 -18.97 -3.55
N GLY A 42 -13.89 -18.22 -4.57
CA GLY A 42 -14.49 -16.94 -4.94
C GLY A 42 -13.51 -16.01 -5.66
N VAL A 43 -13.79 -14.71 -5.60
CA VAL A 43 -12.95 -13.65 -6.20
C VAL A 43 -11.95 -13.13 -5.19
N GLY A 44 -10.67 -13.08 -5.57
CA GLY A 44 -9.61 -12.51 -4.75
C GLY A 44 -9.41 -11.02 -5.02
N VAL A 45 -9.24 -10.23 -3.96
CA VAL A 45 -8.86 -8.82 -4.04
C VAL A 45 -7.47 -8.66 -3.43
N VAL A 46 -6.49 -8.32 -4.26
CA VAL A 46 -5.08 -8.20 -3.89
C VAL A 46 -4.48 -6.91 -4.44
N ALA A 47 -3.35 -6.46 -3.87
CA ALA A 47 -2.60 -5.35 -4.45
C ALA A 47 -2.08 -5.72 -5.84
N SER A 48 -2.11 -4.76 -6.78
CA SER A 48 -1.70 -4.98 -8.18
C SER A 48 -0.26 -5.50 -8.34
N MET A 49 0.62 -5.21 -7.38
CA MET A 49 2.00 -5.69 -7.38
C MET A 49 2.16 -7.16 -6.99
N ALA A 50 1.11 -7.80 -6.45
CA ALA A 50 1.14 -9.18 -5.96
C ALA A 50 0.69 -10.23 -6.99
N HIS A 51 0.36 -9.79 -8.21
CA HIS A 51 0.02 -10.66 -9.34
C HIS A 51 1.02 -10.44 -10.48
N GLU A 52 1.59 -11.54 -10.97
CA GLU A 52 2.50 -11.54 -12.11
C GLU A 52 1.78 -11.93 -13.40
N GLN A 53 2.21 -11.42 -14.55
CA GLN A 53 1.51 -11.63 -15.83
C GLN A 53 1.65 -13.07 -16.34
N GLU A 54 2.59 -13.82 -15.79
CA GLU A 54 2.85 -15.22 -16.14
C GLU A 54 1.96 -16.20 -15.36
N GLU A 55 1.04 -15.72 -14.52
CA GLU A 55 0.08 -16.58 -13.81
C GLU A 55 -1.06 -17.02 -14.75
N GLU A 56 -0.79 -17.99 -15.64
CA GLU A 56 -1.71 -18.45 -16.72
C GLU A 56 -3.12 -18.86 -16.25
N GLU A 57 -3.28 -19.24 -14.98
CA GLU A 57 -4.54 -19.74 -14.41
C GLU A 57 -5.41 -18.65 -13.74
N LEU A 58 -4.91 -17.42 -13.60
CA LEU A 58 -5.63 -16.33 -12.96
C LEU A 58 -5.78 -15.14 -13.90
N VAL A 59 -7.00 -14.60 -13.97
CA VAL A 59 -7.30 -13.38 -14.72
C VAL A 59 -7.33 -12.20 -13.76
N SER A 60 -6.41 -11.26 -13.92
CA SER A 60 -6.40 -10.02 -13.16
C SER A 60 -7.35 -8.99 -13.78
N ILE A 61 -8.30 -8.47 -12.98
CA ILE A 61 -9.17 -7.34 -13.36
C ILE A 61 -8.72 -6.10 -12.60
N ASP A 62 -8.53 -5.01 -13.32
CA ASP A 62 -8.16 -3.73 -12.72
C ASP A 62 -9.34 -3.10 -11.95
N ALA A 63 -9.11 -2.81 -10.67
CA ALA A 63 -10.09 -2.24 -9.75
C ALA A 63 -9.73 -0.80 -9.30
N ARG A 64 -8.84 -0.10 -10.02
CA ARG A 64 -8.38 1.26 -9.67
C ARG A 64 -9.49 2.29 -9.47
N THR A 65 -10.64 2.12 -10.14
CA THR A 65 -11.80 3.03 -10.01
C THR A 65 -12.76 2.61 -8.90
N LEU A 66 -12.62 1.40 -8.35
CA LEU A 66 -13.51 0.84 -7.33
C LEU A 66 -13.00 1.11 -5.91
N PHE A 67 -11.68 1.10 -5.73
CA PHE A 67 -11.05 1.28 -4.42
C PHE A 67 -10.15 2.51 -4.38
N PRO A 68 -10.07 3.21 -3.24
CA PRO A 68 -9.12 4.30 -3.08
C PRO A 68 -7.69 3.75 -3.10
N ARG A 69 -6.74 4.61 -3.47
CA ARG A 69 -5.32 4.23 -3.46
C ARG A 69 -4.81 4.07 -2.03
N CYS A 70 -4.20 2.93 -1.76
CA CYS A 70 -3.44 2.71 -0.53
C CYS A 70 -2.02 3.24 -0.69
N LEU A 71 -1.54 4.01 0.29
CA LEU A 71 -0.18 4.54 0.34
C LEU A 71 0.66 3.73 1.34
N THR A 72 1.81 3.22 0.88
CA THR A 72 2.79 2.56 1.76
C THR A 72 3.65 3.61 2.45
N TRP A 73 3.71 3.55 3.77
CA TRP A 73 4.54 4.42 4.60
C TRP A 73 5.76 3.69 5.11
N ILE A 74 6.88 4.41 5.22
CA ILE A 74 8.05 3.98 5.97
C ILE A 74 8.18 4.85 7.22
N GLY A 75 8.39 4.20 8.36
CA GLY A 75 8.46 4.88 9.66
C GLY A 75 9.69 4.44 10.44
N PHE A 76 10.27 5.38 11.16
CA PHE A 76 11.36 5.16 12.11
C PHE A 76 11.05 5.92 13.40
N ARG A 77 11.71 5.53 14.49
CA ARG A 77 11.51 6.22 15.77
C ARG A 77 12.10 7.62 15.71
N ARG A 78 11.40 8.58 16.32
CA ARG A 78 11.85 9.99 16.45
C ARG A 78 13.19 10.13 17.17
N ASP A 79 13.48 9.26 18.11
CA ASP A 79 14.71 9.26 18.90
C ASP A 79 15.82 8.37 18.30
N ALA A 80 15.60 7.76 17.13
CA ALA A 80 16.61 6.97 16.47
C ALA A 80 17.64 7.85 15.77
N VAL A 81 18.92 7.66 16.08
CA VAL A 81 20.01 8.26 15.30
C VAL A 81 20.12 7.56 13.94
N LEU A 82 19.75 8.25 12.87
CA LEU A 82 19.85 7.74 11.51
C LEU A 82 21.32 7.69 11.07
N ARG A 83 21.79 6.51 10.66
CA ARG A 83 23.14 6.29 10.11
C ARG A 83 23.11 6.41 8.59
N ASP A 84 24.28 6.60 7.97
CA ASP A 84 24.39 6.79 6.51
C ASP A 84 23.69 5.69 5.70
N TYR A 85 23.91 4.42 6.05
CA TYR A 85 23.24 3.29 5.37
C TYR A 85 21.71 3.32 5.51
N MET A 86 21.15 3.96 6.54
CA MET A 86 19.70 4.11 6.71
C MET A 86 19.16 5.14 5.74
N PHE A 87 19.87 6.25 5.53
CA PHE A 87 19.53 7.23 4.49
C PHE A 87 19.60 6.60 3.09
N GLU A 88 20.64 5.82 2.82
CA GLU A 88 20.78 5.08 1.56
C GLU A 88 19.62 4.10 1.35
N PHE A 89 19.26 3.31 2.37
CA PHE A 89 18.12 2.40 2.30
C PHE A 89 16.80 3.13 2.01
N LEU A 90 16.54 4.25 2.71
CA LEU A 90 15.33 5.05 2.51
C LEU A 90 15.24 5.58 1.07
N GLN A 91 16.36 6.00 0.48
CA GLN A 91 16.40 6.44 -0.91
C GLN A 91 16.25 5.31 -1.91
N LEU A 92 16.86 4.14 -1.65
CA LEU A 92 16.68 2.95 -2.50
C LEU A 92 15.21 2.52 -2.53
N PHE A 93 14.52 2.57 -1.39
CA PHE A 93 13.12 2.21 -1.28
C PHE A 93 12.19 3.29 -1.87
N ALA A 94 12.47 4.56 -1.58
CA ALA A 94 11.65 5.69 -1.96
C ALA A 94 12.53 6.83 -2.50
N PRO A 95 12.87 6.83 -3.81
CA PRO A 95 13.83 7.77 -4.40
C PRO A 95 13.44 9.25 -4.31
N HIS A 96 12.15 9.53 -4.07
CA HIS A 96 11.60 10.86 -3.88
C HIS A 96 11.84 11.43 -2.46
N LEU A 97 12.33 10.61 -1.52
CA LEU A 97 12.71 11.03 -0.16
C LEU A 97 14.20 11.39 -0.13
N THR A 98 14.52 12.64 -0.46
CA THR A 98 15.90 13.15 -0.43
C THR A 98 16.44 13.19 1.01
N PRO A 99 17.78 13.22 1.23
CA PRO A 99 18.35 13.34 2.57
C PRO A 99 17.77 14.52 3.35
N GLU A 100 17.52 15.64 2.67
CA GLU A 100 16.98 16.87 3.27
C GLU A 100 15.56 16.63 3.79
N ILE A 101 14.70 16.00 2.98
CA ILE A 101 13.32 15.65 3.37
C ILE A 101 13.34 14.70 4.57
N ILE A 102 14.20 13.67 4.54
CA ILE A 102 14.31 12.69 5.62
C ILE A 102 14.76 13.38 6.93
N ARG A 103 15.76 14.27 6.87
CA ARG A 103 16.21 15.04 8.04
C ARG A 103 15.11 15.95 8.57
N SER A 104 14.45 16.70 7.69
CA SER A 104 13.32 17.56 8.10
C SER A 104 12.18 16.76 8.72
N ALA A 105 11.87 15.57 8.20
CA ALA A 105 10.87 14.69 8.78
C ALA A 105 11.31 14.12 10.16
N HIS A 106 12.60 13.86 10.35
CA HIS A 106 13.15 13.42 11.64
C HIS A 106 13.09 14.52 12.71
N GLU A 107 13.33 15.78 12.32
CA GLU A 107 13.28 16.96 13.19
C GLU A 107 11.85 17.48 13.42
N ALA A 108 10.90 17.15 12.54
CA ALA A 108 9.51 17.62 12.60
C ALA A 108 8.82 17.20 13.90
N PRO A 109 8.21 18.09 14.70
CA PRO A 109 7.79 17.83 16.08
C PRO A 109 6.66 16.81 16.26
N ASP A 110 5.84 16.59 15.23
CA ASP A 110 4.72 15.67 15.24
C ASP A 110 4.40 15.13 13.82
N GLN A 111 3.42 14.23 13.74
CA GLN A 111 3.00 13.60 12.48
C GLN A 111 2.37 14.61 11.50
N THR A 112 1.66 15.64 12.00
CA THR A 112 1.03 16.67 11.16
C THR A 112 2.08 17.44 10.36
N HIS A 113 3.23 17.70 10.96
CA HIS A 113 4.35 18.36 10.27
C HIS A 113 4.96 17.46 9.19
N VAL A 114 5.12 16.16 9.46
CA VAL A 114 5.59 15.19 8.47
C VAL A 114 4.62 15.12 7.28
N GLU A 115 3.32 15.05 7.54
CA GLU A 115 2.29 15.04 6.49
C GLU A 115 2.36 16.28 5.60
N ARG A 116 2.57 17.46 6.18
CA ARG A 116 2.74 18.71 5.41
C ARG A 116 4.00 18.69 4.53
N LEU A 117 5.10 18.16 5.04
CA LEU A 117 6.34 18.01 4.28
C LEU A 117 6.15 17.12 3.05
N VAL A 118 5.43 15.99 3.22
CA VAL A 118 5.26 15.01 2.13
C VAL A 118 4.06 15.28 1.23
N LYS A 119 3.15 16.17 1.61
CA LYS A 119 1.88 16.44 0.88
C LYS A 119 2.06 16.78 -0.60
N ASN A 120 3.15 17.48 -0.92
CA ASN A 120 3.42 17.95 -2.28
C ASN A 120 4.42 17.08 -3.04
N LEU A 121 4.89 15.98 -2.44
CA LEU A 121 5.80 15.07 -3.11
C LEU A 121 5.05 14.28 -4.18
N HIS A 122 5.68 14.15 -5.35
CA HIS A 122 5.18 13.25 -6.37
C HIS A 122 5.46 11.81 -5.92
N ILE A 123 4.41 11.13 -5.45
CA ILE A 123 4.52 9.74 -5.02
C ILE A 123 4.55 8.82 -6.24
N PRO A 124 5.54 7.93 -6.37
CA PRO A 124 5.61 6.99 -7.47
C PRO A 124 4.39 6.06 -7.43
N PHE A 125 3.77 5.90 -8.58
CA PHE A 125 2.65 4.98 -8.76
C PHE A 125 3.06 3.85 -9.70
N ARG A 126 3.11 2.63 -9.18
CA ARG A 126 3.39 1.44 -10.00
C ARG A 126 2.10 0.99 -10.68
N SER A 127 1.78 1.61 -11.82
CA SER A 127 0.70 1.15 -12.69
C SER A 127 1.24 0.08 -13.63
N ARG A 128 0.77 -1.17 -13.51
CA ARG A 128 0.83 -2.10 -14.65
C ARG A 128 -0.33 -1.75 -15.56
N THR A 129 -0.06 -1.14 -16.71
CA THR A 129 -1.06 -1.08 -17.78
C THR A 129 -1.17 -2.48 -18.39
N THR A 130 -2.20 -3.21 -18.00
CA THR A 130 -2.67 -4.36 -18.78
C THR A 130 -3.16 -3.79 -20.11
N THR A 131 -2.35 -3.89 -21.15
CA THR A 131 -2.85 -3.66 -22.52
C THR A 131 -3.72 -4.87 -22.82
N GLY A 132 -4.99 -4.60 -23.14
CA GLY A 132 -6.04 -5.60 -23.32
C GLY A 132 -5.85 -6.53 -24.50
#